data_AF-K0VXG1-F1
#
_entry.id   AF-K0VXG1-F1
#
_cell.length_a   1.000
_cell.length_b   1.000
_cell.length_c   1.000
_cell.angle_alpha   90.00
_cell.angle_beta   90.00
_cell.angle_gamma   90.00
#
_symmetry.space_group_name_H-M   'P 1'
#
loop_
_entity.id
_entity.type
_entity.pdbx_description
1 polymer ?
#
loop_
_entity_poly.entity_id
_entity_poly.type
_entity_poly.pdbx_seq_one_letter_code
_entity_poly.pdbx_strand_id
1 'polypeptide(L)'
;QQDALAQASGFVKSGGELIYVTCSVLPRENEEQVRRFTADNPDFQIVSALPAWDALFGKDAPRPHSSDGLTVTLTPASTDTDGFFFCRMQRKA
;
A
#
# COMPACT_ATOMS: atom_id res chain seq x y z
N GLN A 1 5.83 12.21 5.77
CA GLN A 1 4.75 11.22 5.71
C GLN A 1 4.74 10.27 6.92
N GLN A 2 5.90 9.97 7.52
CA GLN A 2 5.98 9.14 8.75
C GLN A 2 5.07 9.63 9.89
N ASP A 3 5.03 10.93 10.17
CA ASP A 3 4.16 11.49 11.23
C ASP A 3 2.67 11.22 10.97
N ALA A 4 2.23 11.30 9.72
CA ALA A 4 0.84 11.02 9.35
C ALA A 4 0.51 9.53 9.53
N LEU A 5 1.42 8.64 9.15
CA LEU A 5 1.28 7.20 9.40
C LEU A 5 1.21 6.88 10.90
N ALA A 6 2.08 7.48 11.70
CA ALA A 6 2.12 7.29 13.15
C ALA A 6 0.86 7.83 13.86
N GLN A 7 0.29 8.94 13.39
CA GLN A 7 -0.98 9.43 13.91
C GLN A 7 -2.14 8.52 13.49
N ALA A 8 -2.19 8.12 12.22
CA ALA A 8 -3.27 7.28 11.69
C ALA A 8 -3.31 5.89 12.36
N SER A 9 -2.15 5.31 12.69
CA SER A 9 -2.05 3.98 13.31
C SER A 9 -2.74 3.90 14.67
N GLY A 10 -2.83 5.01 15.41
CA GLY A 10 -3.54 5.09 16.69
C GLY A 10 -5.05 4.84 16.58
N PHE A 11 -5.64 5.04 15.40
CA PHE A 11 -7.07 4.84 15.14
C PHE A 11 -7.42 3.43 14.65
N VAL A 12 -6.43 2.56 14.47
CA VAL A 12 -6.63 1.21 13.93
C VAL A 12 -6.76 0.22 15.08
N LYS A 13 -7.94 -0.40 15.23
CA LYS A 13 -8.16 -1.49 16.20
C LYS A 13 -7.36 -2.73 15.83
N SER A 14 -7.16 -3.64 16.80
CA SER A 14 -6.61 -4.98 16.53
C SER A 14 -7.40 -5.69 15.42
N GLY A 15 -6.68 -6.32 14.48
CA GLY A 15 -7.22 -6.91 13.26
C GLY A 15 -7.66 -5.92 12.17
N GLY A 16 -7.63 -4.61 12.44
CA GLY A 16 -8.03 -3.55 11.50
C GLY A 16 -6.98 -3.25 10.43
N GLU A 17 -7.37 -2.46 9.43
CA GLU A 17 -6.52 -2.11 8.29
C GLU A 17 -6.20 -0.61 8.25
N LEU A 18 -5.00 -0.29 7.77
CA LEU A 18 -4.52 1.05 7.46
C LEU A 18 -4.11 1.06 5.98
N ILE A 19 -4.69 1.98 5.20
CA ILE A 19 -4.38 2.13 3.78
C ILE A 19 -3.54 3.40 3.62
N TYR A 20 -2.35 3.25 3.04
CA TYR A 20 -1.47 4.35 2.70
C TYR A 20 -1.49 4.58 1.19
N VAL A 21 -1.72 5.83 0.78
CA VAL A 21 -1.88 6.22 -0.62
C VAL A 21 -1.09 7.50 -0.89
N THR A 22 -0.41 7.56 -2.03
CA THR A 22 0.25 8.78 -2.54
C THR A 22 -0.03 8.94 -4.03
N CYS A 23 0.10 10.17 -4.54
CA CYS A 23 0.12 10.49 -5.97
C CYS A 23 1.56 10.59 -6.52
N SER A 24 2.44 9.70 -6.06
CA SER A 24 3.83 9.63 -6.50
C SER A 24 4.20 8.21 -6.94
N VAL A 25 5.17 8.11 -7.84
CA VAL A 25 5.77 6.84 -8.28
C VAL A 25 7.17 6.62 -7.68
N LEU A 26 7.64 7.54 -6.82
CA LEU A 26 9.00 7.50 -6.26
C LEU A 26 9.07 6.54 -5.06
N PRO A 27 9.97 5.53 -5.06
CA PRO A 27 10.07 4.57 -3.95
C PRO A 27 10.30 5.19 -2.57
N ARG A 28 11.01 6.32 -2.51
CA ARG A 28 11.29 7.10 -1.30
C ARG A 28 10.03 7.64 -0.62
N GLU A 29 8.97 7.88 -1.37
CA GLU A 29 7.68 8.37 -0.86
C GLU A 29 6.68 7.23 -0.62
N ASN A 30 7.02 6.02 -1.07
CA ASN A 30 6.11 4.89 -1.21
C ASN A 30 6.61 3.69 -0.39
N GLU A 31 7.23 2.70 -1.04
CA GLU A 31 7.60 1.45 -0.41
C GLU A 31 8.60 1.64 0.74
N GLU A 32 9.54 2.59 0.62
CA GLU A 32 10.48 2.90 1.69
C GLU A 32 9.75 3.43 2.94
N GLN A 33 8.69 4.23 2.75
CA GLN A 33 7.93 4.79 3.88
C GLN A 33 7.15 3.71 4.63
N VAL A 34 6.44 2.84 3.91
CA VAL A 34 5.65 1.77 4.53
C VAL A 34 6.54 0.69 5.14
N ARG A 35 7.67 0.35 4.50
CA ARG A 35 8.66 -0.57 5.07
C ARG A 35 9.23 -0.03 6.37
N ARG A 36 9.67 1.24 6.38
CA ARG A 36 10.15 1.90 7.60
C ARG A 36 9.08 1.91 8.69
N PHE A 37 7.86 2.30 8.36
CA PHE A 37 6.76 2.33 9.33
C PHE A 37 6.52 0.96 9.95
N THR A 38 6.44 -0.12 9.16
CA THR A 38 6.22 -1.47 9.71
C THR A 38 7.42 -2.05 10.45
N ALA A 39 8.64 -1.60 10.15
CA ALA A 39 9.82 -1.95 10.94
C ALA A 39 9.78 -1.28 12.33
N ASP A 40 9.36 -0.01 12.39
CA ASP A 40 9.23 0.76 13.62
C ASP A 40 7.96 0.37 14.42
N ASN A 41 6.96 -0.25 13.77
CA ASN A 41 5.68 -0.64 14.34
C ASN A 41 5.38 -2.12 14.05
N PRO A 42 5.98 -3.06 14.80
CA PRO A 42 5.89 -4.51 14.52
C PRO A 42 4.48 -5.10 14.69
N ASP A 43 3.54 -4.35 15.29
CA ASP A 43 2.12 -4.69 15.34
C ASP A 43 1.44 -4.58 13.98
N PHE A 44 2.06 -3.90 13.01
CA PHE A 44 1.55 -3.79 11.65
C PHE A 44 2.33 -4.66 10.69
N GLN A 45 1.64 -5.18 9.68
CA GLN A 45 2.25 -5.94 8.59
C GLN A 45 1.67 -5.48 7.25
N ILE A 46 2.51 -5.44 6.21
CA ILE A 46 2.06 -5.19 4.85
C ILE A 46 1.33 -6.45 4.35
N VAL A 47 0.12 -6.28 3.85
CA VAL A 47 -0.69 -7.35 3.27
C VAL A 47 -0.85 -7.08 1.78
N SER A 48 -0.64 -8.10 0.95
CA SER A 48 -0.70 -7.93 -0.50
C SER A 48 -2.03 -7.32 -0.95
N ALA A 49 -1.94 -6.29 -1.78
CA ALA A 49 -3.05 -5.62 -2.43
C ALA A 49 -3.45 -6.29 -3.76
N LEU A 50 -2.60 -7.15 -4.32
CA LEU A 50 -2.86 -7.85 -5.59
C LEU A 50 -4.14 -8.71 -5.58
N PRO A 51 -4.46 -9.48 -4.52
CA PRO A 51 -5.72 -10.22 -4.48
C PRO A 51 -6.95 -9.31 -4.49
N ALA A 52 -6.86 -8.14 -3.86
CA ALA A 52 -7.95 -7.15 -3.88
C ALA A 52 -8.10 -6.53 -5.29
N TRP A 53 -7.00 -6.28 -5.99
CA TRP A 53 -7.03 -5.86 -7.39
C TRP A 53 -7.75 -6.88 -8.28
N ASP A 54 -7.36 -8.15 -8.18
CA ASP A 54 -7.96 -9.24 -8.98
C ASP A 54 -9.46 -9.37 -8.71
N ALA A 55 -9.89 -9.20 -7.47
CA ALA A 55 -11.29 -9.26 -7.08
C ALA A 55 -12.12 -8.08 -7.61
N LEU A 56 -11.55 -6.88 -7.68
CA LEU A 56 -12.25 -5.66 -8.09
C LEU A 56 -12.29 -5.49 -9.62
N PHE A 57 -11.19 -5.76 -10.30
CA PHE A 57 -11.04 -5.46 -11.73
C PHE A 57 -11.00 -6.71 -12.62
N GLY A 58 -10.81 -7.89 -12.04
CA GLY A 58 -10.64 -9.15 -12.77
C GLY A 58 -9.19 -9.39 -13.19
N LYS A 59 -8.89 -10.65 -13.54
CA LYS A 59 -7.52 -11.10 -13.85
C LYS A 59 -6.98 -10.58 -15.18
N ASP A 60 -7.89 -10.25 -16.11
CA ASP A 60 -7.58 -9.79 -17.47
C ASP A 60 -7.48 -8.25 -17.56
N ALA A 61 -7.74 -7.54 -16.47
CA ALA A 61 -7.59 -6.08 -16.43
C ALA A 61 -6.11 -5.66 -16.51
N PRO A 62 -5.83 -4.41 -16.94
CA PRO A 62 -4.50 -3.83 -16.83
C PRO A 62 -3.91 -4.01 -15.43
N ARG A 63 -2.64 -4.42 -15.36
CA ARG A 63 -1.98 -4.81 -14.11
C ARG A 63 -1.17 -3.65 -13.56
N PRO A 64 -1.36 -3.25 -12.29
CA PRO A 64 -0.52 -2.25 -11.68
C PRO A 64 0.89 -2.80 -11.51
N HIS A 65 1.87 -1.90 -11.49
CA HIS A 65 3.23 -2.27 -11.16
C HIS A 65 3.32 -2.70 -9.70
N SER A 66 4.06 -3.78 -9.42
CA SER A 66 4.37 -4.22 -8.06
C SER A 66 5.78 -4.78 -8.06
N SER A 67 6.70 -4.08 -7.38
CA SER A 67 8.10 -4.49 -7.30
C SER A 67 8.34 -5.57 -6.24
N ASP A 68 7.47 -5.63 -5.23
CA ASP A 68 7.59 -6.51 -4.06
C ASP A 68 6.47 -7.54 -3.92
N GLY A 69 5.51 -7.57 -4.86
CA GLY A 69 4.35 -8.47 -4.82
C GLY A 69 3.34 -8.14 -3.72
N LEU A 70 3.53 -7.04 -2.99
CA LEU A 70 2.71 -6.65 -1.86
C LEU A 70 1.97 -5.34 -2.15
N THR A 71 2.70 -4.33 -2.58
CA THR A 71 2.20 -2.99 -2.85
C THR A 71 1.90 -2.81 -4.33
N VAL A 72 1.08 -1.82 -4.68
CA VAL A 72 0.71 -1.58 -6.09
C VAL A 72 0.92 -0.11 -6.45
N THR A 73 1.51 0.10 -7.63
CA THR A 73 1.73 1.40 -8.24
C THR A 73 1.05 1.44 -9.59
N LEU A 74 0.06 2.31 -9.69
CA LEU A 74 -0.63 2.63 -10.93
C LEU A 74 0.23 3.63 -11.70
N THR A 75 0.31 3.46 -13.02
CA THR A 75 1.07 4.35 -13.90
C THR A 75 0.37 4.49 -15.25
N PRO A 76 0.66 5.56 -16.02
CA PRO A 76 0.07 5.71 -17.35
C PRO A 76 0.35 4.52 -18.26
N ALA A 77 1.54 3.92 -18.14
CA ALA A 77 1.96 2.79 -18.95
C ALA A 77 1.30 1.45 -18.56
N SER A 78 0.93 1.27 -17.28
CA SER A 78 0.47 -0.03 -16.77
C SER A 78 -1.04 -0.11 -16.58
N THR A 79 -1.68 1.01 -16.24
CA THR A 79 -3.10 1.08 -15.88
C THR A 79 -3.87 2.19 -16.59
N ASP A 80 -3.24 2.95 -17.50
CA ASP A 80 -3.85 4.10 -18.19
C ASP A 80 -4.43 5.14 -17.20
N THR A 81 -3.73 5.33 -16.08
CA THR A 81 -4.07 6.31 -15.03
C THR A 81 -2.87 7.17 -14.69
N ASP A 82 -3.07 8.24 -13.92
CA ASP A 82 -1.96 8.95 -13.28
C ASP A 82 -1.17 8.05 -12.31
N GLY A 83 -0.02 8.55 -11.86
CA GLY A 83 0.86 7.88 -10.92
C GLY A 83 0.29 7.84 -9.50
N PHE A 84 -0.16 6.67 -9.04
CA PHE A 84 -0.65 6.47 -7.68
C PHE A 84 -0.06 5.22 -7.04
N PHE A 85 0.26 5.31 -5.75
CA PHE A 85 0.72 4.18 -4.96
C PHE A 85 -0.31 3.79 -3.91
N PHE A 86 -0.49 2.49 -3.69
CA PHE A 86 -1.34 1.95 -2.65
C PHE A 86 -0.61 0.85 -1.88
N CYS A 87 -0.67 0.97 -0.55
CA CYS A 87 -0.21 -0.05 0.37
C CYS A 87 -1.29 -0.33 1.42
N ARG A 88 -1.61 -1.61 1.59
CA ARG A 88 -2.49 -2.09 2.66
C ARG A 88 -1.65 -2.66 3.79
N MET A 89 -1.85 -2.12 4.99
CA MET A 89 -1.25 -2.64 6.21
C MET A 89 -2.36 -3.12 7.14
N GLN A 90 -2.11 -4.21 7.86
CA GLN A 90 -3.04 -4.74 8.86
C GLN A 90 -2.39 -4.72 10.24
N ARG A 91 -3.14 -4.25 11.24
CA ARG A 91 -2.76 -4.41 12.65
C ARG A 91 -3.02 -5.85 13.07
N LYS A 92 -2.00 -6.52 13.60
CA LYS A 92 -2.09 -7.87 14.14
C LYS A 92 -3.15 -7.95 15.24
N ALA A 93 -3.73 -9.14 15.38
CA ALA A 93 -4.77 -9.42 16.35
C ALA A 93 -4.22 -9.41 17.78
#